data_AF-A0A3B8JYD2-F1
#
_entry.id   AF-A0A3B8JYD2-F1
#
_cell.length_a   1.000
_cell.length_b   1.000
_cell.length_c   1.000
_cell.angle_alpha   90.00
_cell.angle_beta   90.00
_cell.angle_gamma   90.00
#
_symmetry.space_group_name_H-M   'P 1'
#
loop_
_entity.id
_entity.type
_entity.pdbx_description
1 polymer ?
#
loop_
_entity_poly.entity_id
_entity_poly.type
_entity_poly.pdbx_seq_one_letter_code
_entity_poly.pdbx_strand_id
1 'polypeptide(L)'
;VDPDDVTPSAIRNVGARIVTYGAPVQPGNMFMMAYLDITALMGVPGCAMYYKTTILDAVLPRVFAGETLFKDDFVSMGEGGFCLNCEVCRYPKCFFCR
;
A
#
# COMPACT_ATOMS: atom_id res chain seq x y z
N VAL A 1 4.88 -14.32 -3.84
CA VAL A 1 5.77 -13.27 -4.38
C VAL A 1 6.40 -13.85 -5.63
N ASP A 2 6.32 -13.12 -6.73
CA ASP A 2 6.97 -13.54 -7.97
C ASP A 2 8.49 -13.43 -7.77
N PRO A 3 9.27 -14.53 -7.88
CA PRO A 3 10.73 -14.47 -7.76
C PRO A 3 11.38 -13.51 -8.75
N ASP A 4 10.73 -13.25 -9.88
CA ASP A 4 11.22 -12.38 -10.94
C ASP A 4 10.77 -10.91 -10.77
N ASP A 5 10.08 -10.57 -9.67
CA ASP A 5 9.72 -9.19 -9.37
C ASP A 5 10.97 -8.38 -8.98
N VAL A 6 11.48 -7.63 -9.95
CA VAL A 6 12.63 -6.74 -9.79
C VAL A 6 12.26 -5.39 -9.19
N THR A 7 10.97 -5.08 -8.97
CA THR A 7 10.51 -3.78 -8.45
C THR A 7 11.13 -3.46 -7.09
N PRO A 8 11.12 -4.36 -6.08
CA PRO A 8 11.73 -4.06 -4.78
C PRO A 8 13.22 -3.82 -4.87
N SER A 9 13.92 -4.60 -5.70
CA SER A 9 15.36 -4.47 -5.92
C SER A 9 15.70 -3.15 -6.60
N ALA A 10 14.95 -2.75 -7.63
CA ALA A 10 15.13 -1.48 -8.33
C ALA A 10 14.98 -0.28 -7.37
N ILE A 11 13.93 -0.28 -6.53
CA ILE A 11 13.70 0.80 -5.56
C ILE A 11 14.81 0.85 -4.50
N ARG A 12 15.32 -0.31 -4.03
CA ARG A 12 16.46 -0.34 -3.09
C ARG A 12 17.73 0.20 -3.73
N ASN A 13 17.99 -0.13 -4.99
CA ASN A 13 19.23 0.24 -5.69
C ASN A 13 19.35 1.74 -5.98
N VAL A 14 18.23 2.46 -6.09
CA VAL A 14 18.24 3.94 -6.27
C VAL A 14 18.48 4.70 -4.96
N GLY A 15 18.74 4.00 -3.84
CA GLY A 15 19.02 4.63 -2.55
C GLY A 15 17.78 5.19 -1.84
N ALA A 16 16.58 4.77 -2.25
CA ALA A 16 15.35 5.23 -1.62
C ALA A 16 15.23 4.74 -0.17
N ARG A 17 14.68 5.60 0.71
CA ARG A 17 14.30 5.23 2.08
C ARG A 17 13.06 4.34 2.04
N ILE A 18 13.24 3.06 2.29
CA ILE A 18 12.14 2.09 2.35
C ILE A 18 11.32 2.31 3.62
N VAL A 19 10.01 2.47 3.46
CA VAL A 19 9.05 2.56 4.58
C VAL A 19 8.49 1.18 4.90
N THR A 20 7.97 0.49 3.89
CA THR A 20 7.50 -0.89 4.03
C THR A 20 7.60 -1.64 2.70
N TYR A 21 7.81 -2.96 2.80
CA TYR A 21 7.61 -3.91 1.70
C TYR A 21 6.63 -4.96 2.20
N GLY A 22 5.41 -4.86 1.68
CA GLY A 22 4.23 -5.53 2.20
C GLY A 22 3.50 -4.70 3.25
N ALA A 23 2.24 -5.03 3.45
CA ALA A 23 1.36 -4.44 4.45
C ALA A 23 0.40 -5.50 5.00
N PRO A 24 -0.05 -5.38 6.27
CA PRO A 24 -0.96 -6.35 6.90
C PRO A 24 -2.41 -6.17 6.42
N VAL A 25 -2.61 -6.13 5.11
CA VAL A 25 -3.89 -5.84 4.45
C VAL A 25 -4.12 -6.77 3.28
N GLN A 26 -5.38 -7.03 2.94
CA GLN A 26 -5.77 -7.82 1.78
C GLN A 26 -7.09 -7.27 1.25
N PRO A 27 -7.19 -6.83 -0.03
CA PRO A 27 -6.22 -6.93 -1.12
C PRO A 27 -5.08 -5.89 -1.07
N GLY A 28 -3.88 -6.31 -1.48
CA GLY A 28 -2.70 -5.44 -1.59
C GLY A 28 -1.57 -5.75 -0.61
N ASN A 29 -1.53 -6.95 -0.04
CA ASN A 29 -0.54 -7.37 0.95
C ASN A 29 0.93 -7.20 0.54
N MET A 30 1.22 -7.13 -0.77
CA MET A 30 2.57 -6.91 -1.32
C MET A 30 2.88 -5.45 -1.68
N PHE A 31 2.07 -4.49 -1.23
CA PHE A 31 2.29 -3.07 -1.49
C PHE A 31 3.63 -2.59 -0.92
N MET A 32 4.34 -1.76 -1.68
CA MET A 32 5.63 -1.21 -1.28
C MET A 32 5.55 0.31 -1.19
N MET A 33 6.09 0.89 -0.12
CA MET A 33 6.22 2.34 0.05
C MET A 33 7.68 2.70 0.33
N ALA A 34 8.19 3.67 -0.41
CA ALA A 34 9.51 4.26 -0.21
C ALA A 34 9.51 5.74 -0.59
N TYR A 35 10.57 6.45 -0.20
CA TYR A 35 10.80 7.84 -0.56
C TYR A 35 12.20 8.02 -1.13
N LEU A 36 12.29 8.68 -2.28
CA LEU A 36 13.53 9.19 -2.84
C LEU A 36 13.47 10.72 -2.76
N ASP A 37 14.22 11.29 -1.83
CA ASP A 37 14.10 12.70 -1.42
C ASP A 37 12.64 13.05 -1.07
N ILE A 38 12.01 13.93 -1.85
CA ILE A 38 10.61 14.34 -1.72
C ILE A 38 9.64 13.49 -2.56
N THR A 39 10.15 12.55 -3.36
CA THR A 39 9.37 11.76 -4.30
C THR A 39 8.90 10.47 -3.63
N ALA A 40 7.57 10.26 -3.58
CA ALA A 40 6.99 8.99 -3.16
C ALA A 40 7.15 7.93 -4.25
N LEU A 41 7.69 6.77 -3.87
CA LEU A 41 7.81 5.59 -4.73
C LEU A 41 6.88 4.50 -4.19
N MET A 42 5.95 4.04 -5.02
CA MET A 42 4.94 3.05 -4.64
C MET A 42 4.99 1.84 -5.58
N GLY A 43 5.23 0.66 -5.01
CA GLY A 43 5.06 -0.62 -5.71
C GLY A 43 3.63 -1.10 -5.55
N VAL A 44 2.87 -1.09 -6.65
CA VAL A 44 1.44 -1.44 -6.65
C VAL A 44 1.26 -2.90 -7.07
N PRO A 45 0.65 -3.77 -6.23
CA PRO A 45 0.41 -5.15 -6.60
C PRO A 45 -0.59 -5.27 -7.74
N GLY A 46 -0.45 -6.30 -8.58
CA GLY A 46 -1.37 -6.56 -9.70
C GLY A 46 -2.83 -6.75 -9.30
N CYS A 47 -3.13 -7.02 -8.03
CA CYS A 47 -4.52 -7.07 -7.53
C CYS A 47 -5.26 -5.75 -7.72
N ALA A 48 -4.56 -4.60 -7.83
CA ALA A 48 -5.17 -3.31 -8.14
C ALA A 48 -5.90 -3.29 -9.50
N MET A 49 -5.57 -4.21 -10.42
CA MET A 49 -6.30 -4.36 -11.69
C MET A 49 -7.65 -5.07 -11.54
N TYR A 50 -7.84 -5.84 -10.47
CA TYR A 50 -8.98 -6.76 -10.31
C TYR A 50 -9.90 -6.38 -9.15
N TYR A 51 -9.37 -5.73 -8.12
CA TYR A 51 -10.14 -5.29 -6.97
C TYR A 51 -10.45 -3.80 -7.09
N LYS A 52 -11.72 -3.44 -6.89
CA LYS A 52 -12.18 -2.04 -6.89
C LYS A 52 -11.56 -1.17 -5.80
N THR A 53 -11.11 -1.81 -4.71
CA THR A 53 -10.54 -1.12 -3.56
C THR A 53 -9.41 -1.98 -3.01
N THR A 54 -8.26 -1.36 -2.82
CA THR A 54 -7.02 -1.94 -2.31
C THR A 54 -6.35 -0.96 -1.34
N ILE A 55 -5.23 -1.35 -0.75
CA ILE A 55 -4.39 -0.43 0.02
C ILE A 55 -3.98 0.84 -0.74
N LEU A 56 -3.86 0.79 -2.07
CA LEU A 56 -3.53 1.99 -2.86
C LEU A 56 -4.57 3.10 -2.65
N ASP A 57 -5.85 2.74 -2.54
CA ASP A 57 -6.95 3.67 -2.31
C ASP A 57 -6.94 4.30 -0.91
N ALA A 58 -6.19 3.71 0.04
CA ALA A 58 -5.98 4.26 1.38
C ALA A 58 -4.72 5.14 1.43
N VAL A 59 -3.68 4.75 0.70
CA VAL A 59 -2.35 5.39 0.75
C VAL A 59 -2.24 6.58 -0.20
N LEU A 60 -2.69 6.44 -1.46
CA LEU A 60 -2.51 7.45 -2.50
C LEU A 60 -3.14 8.81 -2.14
N PRO A 61 -4.36 8.89 -1.59
CA PRO A 61 -4.93 10.17 -1.19
C PRO A 61 -4.12 10.89 -0.11
N ARG A 62 -3.53 10.15 0.84
CA ARG A 62 -2.68 10.71 1.91
C ARG A 62 -1.39 11.29 1.35
N VAL A 63 -0.75 10.57 0.41
CA VAL A 63 0.43 11.06 -0.31
C VAL A 63 0.10 12.33 -1.11
N PHE A 64 -1.05 12.37 -1.80
CA PHE A 64 -1.50 13.56 -2.53
C PHE A 64 -1.88 14.73 -1.61
N ALA A 65 -2.29 14.45 -0.38
CA ALA A 65 -2.49 15.46 0.66
C ALA A 65 -1.17 16.00 1.24
N GLY A 66 -0.01 15.48 0.80
CA GLY A 66 1.31 15.87 1.30
C GLY A 66 1.72 15.17 2.60
N GLU A 67 0.98 14.14 3.04
CA GLU A 67 1.36 13.37 4.22
C GLU A 67 2.61 12.53 3.94
N THR A 68 3.55 12.55 4.88
CA THR A 68 4.69 11.62 4.90
C THR A 68 4.31 10.41 5.73
N LEU A 69 4.25 9.25 5.11
CA LEU A 69 3.89 7.99 5.76
C LEU A 69 5.12 7.28 6.31
N PHE A 70 4.94 6.69 7.49
CA PHE A 70 5.92 5.90 8.19
C PHE A 70 5.43 4.48 8.37
N LYS A 71 6.32 3.58 8.82
CA LYS A 71 6.00 2.16 8.98
C LYS A 71 4.77 1.95 9.88
N ASP A 72 4.62 2.76 10.92
CA ASP A 72 3.53 2.65 11.88
C ASP A 72 2.15 2.91 11.26
N ASP A 73 2.06 3.77 10.23
CA ASP A 73 0.83 3.99 9.46
C ASP A 73 0.34 2.72 8.75
N PHE A 74 1.26 1.81 8.40
CA PHE A 74 0.91 0.53 7.76
C PHE A 74 0.68 -0.56 8.80
N VAL A 75 1.39 -0.52 9.93
CA VAL A 75 1.19 -1.48 11.03
C VAL A 75 -0.21 -1.31 11.63
N SER A 76 -0.69 -0.08 11.79
CA SER A 76 -2.04 0.18 12.32
C SER A 76 -3.15 -0.43 11.45
N MET A 77 -2.93 -0.54 10.13
CA MET A 77 -3.89 -1.14 9.20
C MET A 77 -4.11 -2.63 9.40
N GLY A 78 -3.32 -3.30 10.24
CA GLY A 78 -3.50 -4.73 10.53
C GLY A 78 -4.86 -5.05 11.13
N GLU A 79 -5.38 -4.16 11.97
CA GLU A 79 -6.72 -4.28 12.54
C GLU A 79 -7.77 -3.81 11.52
N GLY A 80 -8.49 -4.76 10.93
CA GLY A 80 -9.46 -4.46 9.87
C GLY A 80 -8.86 -4.43 8.47
N GLY A 81 -7.58 -4.78 8.30
CA GLY A 81 -6.87 -4.82 7.01
C GLY A 81 -7.43 -5.79 5.96
N PHE A 82 -8.37 -6.66 6.33
CA PHE A 82 -9.00 -7.60 5.41
C PHE A 82 -10.30 -7.03 4.82
N CYS A 83 -10.36 -6.86 3.50
CA CYS A 83 -11.57 -6.44 2.79
C CYS A 83 -12.59 -7.58 2.79
N LEU A 84 -13.80 -7.29 3.25
CA LEU A 84 -14.89 -8.26 3.35
C LEU A 84 -15.59 -8.54 2.01
N ASN A 85 -15.21 -7.86 0.92
CA ASN A 85 -15.85 -7.98 -0.40
C ASN A 85 -17.38 -7.86 -0.33
N CYS A 86 -17.87 -6.88 0.43
CA CYS A 86 -19.31 -6.65 0.61
C CYS A 86 -20.04 -6.51 -0.73
N GLU A 87 -21.27 -7.03 -0.81
CA GLU A 87 -22.14 -6.90 -2.00
C GLU A 87 -22.31 -5.43 -2.43
N VAL A 88 -22.53 -4.55 -1.44
CA VAL A 88 -22.48 -3.09 -1.62
C VAL A 88 -21.26 -2.54 -0.90
N CYS A 89 -20.31 -1.99 -1.66
CA CYS A 89 -19.09 -1.43 -1.11
C CYS A 89 -19.39 -0.19 -0.25
N ARG A 90 -18.78 -0.12 0.95
CA ARG A 90 -18.92 1.01 1.89
C ARG A 90 -17.62 1.76 2.15
N TYR A 91 -16.52 1.37 1.51
CA TYR A 91 -15.25 2.08 1.65
C TYR A 91 -15.42 3.56 1.24
N PRO A 92 -14.82 4.54 1.96
CA PRO A 92 -13.94 4.42 3.13
C PRO A 92 -14.66 4.38 4.49
N LYS A 93 -15.99 4.25 4.51
CA LYS A 93 -16.82 4.16 5.73
C LYS A 93 -16.91 2.73 6.27
N CYS A 94 -15.82 1.98 6.22
CA CYS A 94 -15.66 0.64 6.81
C CYS A 94 -14.28 0.51 7.49
N PHE A 95 -13.97 -0.65 8.05
CA PHE A 95 -12.71 -0.90 8.78
C PHE A 95 -11.49 -1.14 7.88
N PHE A 96 -11.68 -1.30 6.57
CA PHE A 96 -10.61 -1.63 5.64
C PHE A 96 -9.55 -0.52 5.57
N CYS A 97 -8.29 -0.87 5.85
CA CYS A 97 -7.12 0.02 5.81
C CYS A 97 -7.26 1.28 6.69
N ARG A 98 -7.80 1.13 7.91
CA ARG A 98 -7.89 2.20 8.91
C ARG A 98 -6.64 2.34 9.78
#